data_AF-A0AAC9KBK4-F1
#
_entry.id   AF-A0AAC9KBK4-F1
#
_cell.length_a   1.000
_cell.length_b   1.000
_cell.length_c   1.000
_cell.angle_alpha   90.00
_cell.angle_beta   90.00
_cell.angle_gamma   90.00
#
_symmetry.space_group_name_H-M   'P 1'
#
loop_
_entity.id
_entity.type
_entity.pdbx_description
1 polymer ?
#
loop_
_entity_poly.entity_id
_entity_poly.type
_entity_poly.pdbx_seq_one_letter_code
_entity_poly.pdbx_strand_id
1 'polypeptide(L)'
;MMVNAKHLCTALLVFSTSCVSIPALADVADQKDLERYERDFFIQKEKERLHNQEIENKQTPEMIERMKREYSVPAGPYHNFRGKIAEKINNDFWEEIQRKYPDFHTVLFYATINDSGDWFSCINIEKILKSGAKYWINAIKSSNGWILYSNEVGDKIYMPIMLQACRADGEIIE
;
A
#
# COMPACT_ATOMS: atom_id res chain seq x y z
N MET A 1 -51.08 2.98 -6.02
CA MET A 1 -50.16 2.55 -4.94
C MET A 1 -49.02 3.55 -4.90
N MET A 2 -49.11 4.58 -4.07
CA MET A 2 -48.13 5.66 -4.00
C MET A 2 -46.97 5.23 -3.10
N VAL A 3 -45.78 5.09 -3.68
CA VAL A 3 -44.56 4.82 -2.93
C VAL A 3 -44.23 6.07 -2.10
N ASN A 4 -44.21 5.90 -0.78
CA ASN A 4 -43.94 6.94 0.20
C ASN A 4 -42.48 7.43 0.04
N ALA A 5 -42.31 8.69 -0.40
CA ALA A 5 -41.03 9.32 -0.71
C ALA A 5 -40.02 9.30 0.45
N LYS A 6 -40.48 9.09 1.70
CA LYS A 6 -39.59 8.95 2.86
C LYS A 6 -38.72 7.70 2.82
N HIS A 7 -39.15 6.63 2.14
CA HIS A 7 -38.35 5.40 2.03
C HIS A 7 -37.39 5.40 0.84
N LEU A 8 -37.54 6.33 -0.11
CA LEU A 8 -36.60 6.48 -1.23
C LEU A 8 -35.33 7.25 -0.79
N CYS A 9 -35.47 8.21 0.14
CA CYS A 9 -34.34 8.98 0.67
C CYS A 9 -33.42 8.15 1.58
N THR A 10 -33.95 7.15 2.30
CA THR A 10 -33.13 6.29 3.17
C THR A 10 -32.30 5.30 2.37
N ALA A 11 -32.75 4.87 1.19
CA ALA A 11 -31.98 3.99 0.31
C ALA A 11 -30.85 4.73 -0.43
N LEU A 12 -31.01 6.02 -0.71
CA LEU A 12 -29.99 6.87 -1.33
C LEU A 12 -28.89 7.35 -0.35
N LEU A 13 -29.18 7.37 0.96
CA LEU A 13 -28.18 7.66 2.00
C LEU A 13 -27.29 6.47 2.35
N VAL A 14 -27.72 5.24 2.01
CA VAL A 14 -26.93 4.02 2.26
C VAL A 14 -26.02 3.66 1.08
N PHE A 15 -26.29 4.18 -0.12
CA PHE A 15 -25.48 3.92 -1.32
C PHE A 15 -24.38 4.96 -1.61
N SER A 16 -24.35 6.08 -0.88
CA SER A 16 -23.33 7.13 -1.04
C SER A 16 -22.13 7.00 -0.10
N THR A 17 -22.07 5.96 0.73
CA THR A 17 -20.95 5.74 1.67
C THR A 17 -19.86 4.79 1.13
N SER A 18 -20.00 4.25 -0.09
CA SER A 18 -19.08 3.23 -0.60
C SER A 18 -18.15 3.67 -1.74
N CYS A 19 -18.14 4.93 -2.17
CA CYS A 19 -17.15 5.42 -3.14
C CYS A 19 -16.81 6.89 -2.90
N VAL A 20 -15.52 7.16 -2.68
CA VAL A 20 -14.88 8.47 -2.47
C VAL A 20 -15.03 9.02 -1.05
N SER A 21 -14.25 8.48 -0.12
CA SER A 21 -13.86 9.14 1.12
C SER A 21 -12.96 10.36 0.85
N ILE A 22 -13.51 11.38 0.21
CA ILE A 22 -13.15 12.76 0.52
C ILE A 22 -14.16 13.14 1.60
N PRO A 23 -13.76 13.34 2.87
CA PRO A 23 -14.69 13.84 3.85
C PRO A 23 -15.30 15.14 3.32
N ALA A 24 -16.53 15.45 3.71
CA ALA A 24 -17.15 16.76 3.58
C ALA A 24 -16.35 17.84 4.35
N LEU A 25 -15.11 18.09 3.91
CA LEU A 25 -14.19 19.15 4.30
C LEU A 25 -14.23 20.30 3.27
N ALA A 26 -14.91 20.10 2.14
CA ALA A 26 -15.05 21.11 1.09
C ALA A 26 -15.85 22.35 1.54
N ASP A 27 -16.63 22.26 2.62
CA ASP A 27 -17.38 23.41 3.17
C ASP A 27 -16.63 24.16 4.29
N VAL A 28 -15.42 23.74 4.68
CA VAL A 28 -14.72 24.33 5.85
C VAL A 28 -13.24 24.67 5.61
N ALA A 29 -12.65 24.24 4.49
CA ALA A 29 -11.27 24.60 4.13
C ALA A 29 -11.23 25.88 3.28
N ASP A 30 -10.42 26.87 3.67
CA ASP A 30 -10.14 28.03 2.81
C ASP A 30 -9.56 27.51 1.48
N GLN A 31 -10.04 28.03 0.36
CA GLN A 31 -9.55 27.68 -0.96
C GLN A 31 -8.01 27.81 -1.07
N LYS A 32 -7.42 28.75 -0.34
CA LYS A 32 -5.95 28.91 -0.24
C LYS A 32 -5.25 27.74 0.46
N ASP A 33 -5.91 27.12 1.44
CA ASP A 33 -5.37 25.95 2.14
C ASP A 33 -5.41 24.72 1.23
N LEU A 34 -6.46 24.57 0.42
CA LEU A 34 -6.56 23.51 -0.59
C LEU A 34 -5.48 23.66 -1.67
N GLU A 35 -5.33 24.85 -2.25
CA GLU A 35 -4.29 25.13 -3.25
C GLU A 35 -2.88 24.91 -2.71
N ARG A 36 -2.64 25.23 -1.43
CA ARG A 36 -1.36 24.94 -0.76
C ARG A 36 -1.14 23.44 -0.62
N TYR A 37 -2.16 22.70 -0.16
CA TYR A 37 -2.08 21.26 0.01
C TYR A 37 -1.82 20.53 -1.32
N GLU A 38 -2.54 20.89 -2.38
CA GLU A 38 -2.35 20.32 -3.72
C GLU A 38 -0.93 20.56 -4.25
N ARG A 39 -0.43 21.79 -4.09
CA ARG A 39 0.94 22.15 -4.47
C ARG A 39 1.96 21.33 -3.69
N ASP A 40 1.82 21.26 -2.37
CA ASP A 40 2.75 20.53 -1.51
C ASP A 40 2.71 19.03 -1.82
N PHE A 41 1.53 18.47 -2.08
CA PHE A 41 1.36 17.09 -2.51
C PHE A 41 2.10 16.81 -3.83
N PHE A 42 1.94 17.68 -4.84
CA PHE A 42 2.62 17.53 -6.12
C PHE A 42 4.14 17.62 -5.98
N ILE A 43 4.64 18.57 -5.19
CA ILE A 43 6.08 18.71 -4.90
C ILE A 43 6.63 17.43 -4.24
N GLN A 44 5.90 16.84 -3.30
CA GLN A 44 6.36 15.60 -2.67
C GLN A 44 6.32 14.41 -3.64
N LYS A 45 5.29 14.30 -4.47
CA LYS A 45 5.23 13.26 -5.51
C LYS A 45 6.40 13.37 -6.49
N GLU A 46 6.77 14.58 -6.87
CA GLU A 46 7.93 14.79 -7.73
C GLU A 46 9.25 14.44 -7.03
N LYS A 47 9.39 14.75 -5.73
CA LYS A 47 10.55 14.32 -4.94
C LYS A 47 10.64 12.79 -4.83
N GLU A 48 9.53 12.11 -4.58
CA GLU A 48 9.46 10.64 -4.58
C GLU A 48 9.92 10.07 -5.93
N ARG A 49 9.41 10.64 -7.03
CA ARG A 49 9.78 10.23 -8.40
C ARG A 49 11.28 10.42 -8.67
N LEU A 50 11.84 11.58 -8.31
CA LEU A 50 13.26 11.87 -8.49
C LEU A 50 14.15 10.96 -7.63
N HIS A 51 13.74 10.69 -6.39
CA HIS A 51 14.43 9.74 -5.51
C HIS A 51 14.45 8.33 -6.10
N ASN A 52 13.31 7.84 -6.62
CA ASN A 52 13.25 6.55 -7.30
C ASN A 52 14.15 6.50 -8.54
N GLN A 53 14.18 7.58 -9.33
CA GLN A 53 15.11 7.69 -10.45
C GLN A 53 16.57 7.66 -10.02
N GLU A 54 16.93 8.33 -8.92
CA GLU A 54 18.29 8.31 -8.40
C GLU A 54 18.71 6.89 -7.99
N ILE A 55 17.83 6.14 -7.33
CA ILE A 55 18.08 4.74 -6.99
C ILE A 55 18.29 3.92 -8.25
N GLU A 56 17.34 3.99 -9.19
CA GLU A 56 17.37 3.20 -10.43
C GLU A 56 18.59 3.51 -11.29
N ASN A 57 19.04 4.78 -11.35
CA ASN A 57 20.21 5.18 -12.11
C ASN A 57 21.52 4.62 -11.53
N LYS A 58 21.54 4.25 -10.24
CA LYS A 58 22.71 3.62 -9.59
C LYS A 58 22.71 2.10 -9.75
N GLN A 59 21.65 1.50 -10.28
CA GLN A 59 21.54 0.06 -10.43
C GLN A 59 22.30 -0.43 -11.66
N THR A 60 23.25 -1.32 -11.44
CA THR A 60 23.92 -2.04 -12.52
C THR A 60 23.10 -3.29 -12.92
N PRO A 61 23.29 -3.84 -14.13
CA PRO A 61 22.67 -5.10 -14.51
C PRO A 61 22.97 -6.24 -13.52
N GLU A 62 24.19 -6.30 -12.97
CA GLU A 62 24.55 -7.33 -11.98
C GLU A 62 23.77 -7.17 -10.66
N MET A 63 23.60 -5.93 -10.19
CA MET A 63 22.78 -5.63 -9.00
C MET A 63 21.33 -6.03 -9.24
N ILE A 64 20.78 -5.72 -10.42
CA ILE A 64 19.41 -6.09 -10.80
C ILE A 64 19.24 -7.60 -10.78
N GLU A 65 20.15 -8.35 -11.40
CA GLU A 65 20.07 -9.82 -11.41
C GLU A 65 20.24 -10.43 -10.02
N ARG A 66 21.03 -9.79 -9.14
CA ARG A 66 21.14 -10.20 -7.74
C ARG A 66 19.82 -9.98 -6.99
N MET A 67 19.21 -8.80 -7.14
CA MET A 67 17.92 -8.48 -6.52
C MET A 67 16.80 -9.41 -7.03
N LYS A 68 16.77 -9.76 -8.32
CA LYS A 68 15.81 -10.73 -8.85
C LYS A 68 15.94 -12.12 -8.24
N ARG A 69 17.17 -12.54 -7.91
CA ARG A 69 17.42 -13.82 -7.21
C ARG A 69 17.03 -13.75 -5.75
N GLU A 70 17.35 -12.65 -5.08
CA GLU A 70 17.01 -12.43 -3.67
C GLU A 70 15.50 -12.34 -3.46
N TYR A 71 14.81 -11.53 -4.26
CA TYR A 71 13.37 -11.29 -4.18
C TYR A 71 12.59 -12.17 -5.16
N SER A 72 12.95 -13.44 -5.21
CA SER A 72 12.24 -14.42 -6.04
C SER A 72 10.84 -14.67 -5.48
N VAL A 73 9.83 -14.62 -6.36
CA VAL A 73 8.43 -14.90 -6.04
C VAL A 73 8.06 -16.23 -6.72
N PRO A 74 7.71 -17.27 -5.95
CA PRO A 74 7.21 -18.53 -6.51
C PRO A 74 5.95 -18.32 -7.36
N ALA A 75 5.70 -19.22 -8.31
CA ALA A 75 4.53 -19.13 -9.18
C ALA A 75 3.21 -19.19 -8.39
N GLY A 76 2.22 -18.41 -8.86
CA GLY A 76 0.86 -18.37 -8.31
C GLY A 76 -0.14 -19.27 -9.06
N PRO A 77 -1.43 -19.24 -8.67
CA PRO A 77 -2.12 -18.08 -8.09
C PRO A 77 -1.80 -17.82 -6.61
N TYR A 78 -2.00 -16.56 -6.19
CA TYR A 78 -1.99 -16.16 -4.79
C TYR A 78 -3.41 -15.76 -4.39
N HIS A 79 -3.80 -16.15 -3.18
CA HIS A 79 -5.09 -15.90 -2.58
C HIS A 79 -4.95 -14.92 -1.41
N ASN A 80 -6.05 -14.33 -0.96
CA ASN A 80 -6.05 -13.53 0.26
C ASN A 80 -5.89 -14.45 1.47
N PHE A 81 -4.83 -14.27 2.25
CA PHE A 81 -4.59 -15.07 3.44
C PHE A 81 -5.14 -14.35 4.68
N ARG A 82 -6.01 -15.02 5.43
CA ARG A 82 -6.70 -14.50 6.62
C ARG A 82 -6.56 -15.47 7.79
N GLY A 83 -7.23 -15.17 8.90
CA GLY A 83 -7.17 -15.97 10.11
C GLY A 83 -5.94 -15.66 10.99
N LYS A 84 -5.83 -16.42 12.09
CA LYS A 84 -4.86 -16.14 13.17
C LYS A 84 -3.40 -16.19 12.72
N ILE A 85 -3.09 -17.06 11.75
CA ILE A 85 -1.72 -17.18 11.24
C ILE A 85 -1.34 -15.94 10.43
N ALA A 86 -2.23 -15.50 9.52
CA ALA A 86 -2.04 -14.28 8.76
C ALA A 86 -1.94 -13.04 9.67
N GLU A 87 -2.80 -12.94 10.69
CA GLU A 87 -2.75 -11.87 11.69
C GLU A 87 -1.40 -11.84 12.43
N LYS A 88 -0.91 -13.00 12.86
CA LYS A 88 0.40 -13.10 13.52
C LYS A 88 1.53 -12.66 12.59
N ILE A 89 1.55 -13.16 11.36
CA ILE A 89 2.56 -12.78 10.34
C ILE A 89 2.58 -11.27 10.14
N ASN A 90 1.40 -10.67 9.99
CA ASN A 90 1.26 -9.24 9.81
C ASN A 90 1.73 -8.49 11.07
N ASN A 91 1.27 -8.86 12.27
CA ASN A 91 1.70 -8.19 13.49
C ASN A 91 3.23 -8.25 13.70
N ASP A 92 3.83 -9.44 13.51
CA ASP A 92 5.28 -9.63 13.61
C ASP A 92 6.02 -8.73 12.59
N PHE A 93 5.50 -8.61 11.36
CA PHE A 93 6.08 -7.72 10.36
C PHE A 93 5.89 -6.24 10.71
N TRP A 94 4.74 -5.84 11.24
CA TRP A 94 4.50 -4.46 11.66
C TRP A 94 5.45 -4.03 12.79
N GLU A 95 5.75 -4.91 13.75
CA GLU A 95 6.75 -4.63 14.79
C GLU A 95 8.17 -4.41 14.23
N GLU A 96 8.54 -5.12 13.16
CA GLU A 96 9.78 -4.87 12.43
C GLU A 96 9.76 -3.52 11.71
N ILE A 97 8.63 -3.19 11.06
CA ILE A 97 8.45 -1.92 10.36
C ILE A 97 8.52 -0.74 11.34
N GLN A 98 7.85 -0.82 12.49
CA GLN A 98 7.87 0.25 13.50
C GLN A 98 9.28 0.51 14.06
N ARG A 99 10.12 -0.52 14.14
CA ARG A 99 11.53 -0.36 14.55
C ARG A 99 12.34 0.40 13.50
N LYS A 100 12.10 0.16 12.21
CA LYS A 100 12.82 0.82 11.10
C LYS A 100 12.25 2.21 10.78
N TYR A 101 10.94 2.39 10.90
CA TYR A 101 10.19 3.58 10.53
C TYR A 101 9.23 4.01 11.66
N PRO A 102 9.74 4.48 12.82
CA PRO A 102 8.93 4.77 14.00
C PRO A 102 7.92 5.90 13.81
N ASP A 103 8.15 6.81 12.85
CA ASP A 103 7.27 7.94 12.56
C ASP A 103 6.14 7.62 11.57
N PHE A 104 6.07 6.37 11.09
CA PHE A 104 5.09 5.95 10.10
C PHE A 104 3.95 5.19 10.76
N HIS A 105 2.77 5.26 10.15
CA HIS A 105 1.61 4.45 10.50
C HIS A 105 1.18 3.60 9.31
N THR A 106 0.53 2.47 9.56
CA THR A 106 0.00 1.60 8.51
C THR A 106 -1.28 2.19 7.91
N VAL A 107 -1.41 2.14 6.57
CA VAL A 107 -2.62 2.53 5.84
C VAL A 107 -3.33 1.30 5.29
N LEU A 108 -2.57 0.35 4.76
CA LEU A 108 -3.09 -0.91 4.25
C LEU A 108 -2.16 -2.04 4.67
N PHE A 109 -2.74 -3.11 5.16
CA PHE A 109 -1.99 -4.27 5.59
C PHE A 109 -2.76 -5.56 5.36
N TYR A 110 -2.17 -6.50 4.62
CA TYR A 110 -2.78 -7.79 4.32
C TYR A 110 -1.71 -8.83 3.98
N ALA A 111 -2.10 -10.09 3.94
CA ALA A 111 -1.24 -11.19 3.52
C ALA A 111 -1.85 -11.94 2.34
N THR A 112 -1.00 -12.57 1.55
CA THR A 112 -1.35 -13.48 0.46
C THR A 112 -0.64 -14.81 0.63
N ILE A 113 -1.19 -15.88 0.07
CA ILE A 113 -0.62 -17.23 0.11
C ILE A 113 -0.94 -18.00 -1.17
N ASN A 114 -0.03 -18.85 -1.65
CA ASN A 114 -0.29 -19.79 -2.74
C ASN A 114 -0.58 -21.21 -2.21
N ASP A 115 -0.96 -22.13 -3.10
CA ASP A 115 -1.24 -23.54 -2.77
C ASP A 115 -0.03 -24.31 -2.21
N SER A 116 1.18 -23.80 -2.44
CA SER A 116 2.43 -24.39 -1.92
C SER A 116 2.77 -23.92 -0.50
N GLY A 117 2.00 -22.97 0.04
CA GLY A 117 2.21 -22.40 1.37
C GLY A 117 3.19 -21.22 1.39
N ASP A 118 3.68 -20.76 0.24
CA ASP A 118 4.47 -19.53 0.16
C ASP A 118 3.54 -18.36 0.39
N TRP A 119 3.80 -17.61 1.45
CA TRP A 119 3.04 -16.40 1.78
C TRP A 119 3.86 -15.13 1.65
N PHE A 120 3.16 -14.02 1.45
CA PHE A 120 3.68 -12.66 1.50
C PHE A 120 2.82 -11.79 2.40
N SER A 121 3.48 -10.93 3.17
CA SER A 121 2.83 -9.89 3.97
C SER A 121 3.13 -8.55 3.32
N CYS A 122 2.09 -7.84 2.92
CA CYS A 122 2.15 -6.66 2.08
C CYS A 122 1.60 -5.46 2.84
N ILE A 123 2.45 -4.45 3.05
CA ILE A 123 2.11 -3.28 3.86
C ILE A 123 2.40 -1.98 3.10
N ASN A 124 1.49 -1.04 3.26
CA ASN A 124 1.67 0.34 2.83
C ASN A 124 1.65 1.23 4.09
N ILE A 125 2.71 2.02 4.25
CA ILE A 125 2.92 2.87 5.41
C ILE A 125 3.02 4.34 4.99
N GLU A 126 2.50 5.22 5.83
CA GLU A 126 2.41 6.65 5.58
C GLU A 126 3.06 7.46 6.71
N LYS A 127 3.75 8.54 6.33
CA LYS A 127 4.15 9.62 7.21
C LYS A 127 3.54 10.93 6.72
N ILE A 128 2.87 11.65 7.61
CA ILE A 128 2.40 13.01 7.33
C ILE A 128 3.56 13.98 7.62
N LEU A 129 3.98 14.72 6.60
CA LEU A 129 5.05 15.70 6.71
C LEU A 129 4.55 16.99 7.35
N LYS A 130 5.48 17.86 7.78
CA LYS A 130 5.13 19.17 8.36
C LYS A 130 4.30 20.05 7.42
N SER A 131 4.41 19.85 6.10
CA SER A 131 3.60 20.54 5.10
C SER A 131 2.17 20.00 4.98
N GLY A 132 1.82 18.94 5.71
CA GLY A 132 0.56 18.19 5.56
C GLY A 132 0.58 17.17 4.41
N ALA A 133 1.57 17.23 3.53
CA ALA A 133 1.74 16.25 2.46
C ALA A 133 2.09 14.87 3.02
N LYS A 134 1.64 13.83 2.32
CA LYS A 134 1.83 12.42 2.69
C LYS A 134 3.04 11.84 1.97
N TYR A 135 3.89 11.13 2.70
CA TYR A 135 5.00 10.36 2.17
C TYR A 135 4.75 8.87 2.40
N TRP A 136 4.86 8.08 1.34
CA TRP A 136 4.45 6.68 1.34
C TRP A 136 5.65 5.76 1.13
N ILE A 137 5.69 4.66 1.89
CA ILE A 137 6.59 3.54 1.64
C ILE A 137 5.73 2.29 1.54
N ASN A 138 6.03 1.45 0.56
CA ASN A 138 5.47 0.11 0.50
C ASN A 138 6.54 -0.90 0.89
N ALA A 139 6.14 -1.94 1.61
CA ALA A 139 7.02 -3.03 1.97
C ALA A 139 6.35 -4.40 1.81
N ILE A 140 7.16 -5.40 1.48
CA ILE A 140 6.72 -6.79 1.30
C ILE A 140 7.66 -7.69 2.09
N LYS A 141 7.12 -8.55 2.94
CA LYS A 141 7.87 -9.62 3.62
C LYS A 141 7.47 -10.97 3.05
N SER A 142 8.45 -11.79 2.75
CA SER A 142 8.25 -13.17 2.28
C SER A 142 8.33 -14.18 3.40
N SER A 143 7.60 -15.29 3.25
CA SER A 143 7.81 -16.54 3.98
C SER A 143 9.26 -17.04 3.97
N ASN A 144 10.03 -16.71 2.92
CA ASN A 144 11.46 -17.04 2.80
C ASN A 144 12.40 -16.04 3.50
N GLY A 145 11.85 -15.09 4.27
CA GLY A 145 12.59 -14.26 5.22
C GLY A 145 13.15 -12.95 4.68
N TRP A 146 13.05 -12.68 3.38
CA TRP A 146 13.44 -11.37 2.83
C TRP A 146 12.35 -10.31 3.05
N ILE A 147 12.77 -9.05 3.11
CA ILE A 147 11.90 -7.88 3.16
C ILE A 147 12.34 -6.90 2.07
N LEU A 148 11.37 -6.45 1.26
CA LEU A 148 11.57 -5.51 0.17
C LEU A 148 10.91 -4.18 0.50
N TYR A 149 11.64 -3.07 0.36
CA TYR A 149 11.13 -1.72 0.58
C TYR A 149 11.15 -0.91 -0.72
N SER A 150 10.03 -0.31 -1.10
CA SER A 150 9.90 0.42 -2.37
C SER A 150 10.90 1.58 -2.50
N ASN A 151 11.17 2.29 -1.40
CA ASN A 151 12.09 3.43 -1.36
C ASN A 151 13.57 3.04 -1.30
N GLU A 152 13.90 1.75 -1.31
CA GLU A 152 15.29 1.24 -1.33
C GLU A 152 15.66 0.64 -2.69
N VAL A 153 14.69 0.02 -3.38
CA VAL A 153 14.92 -0.64 -4.68
C VAL A 153 14.36 0.09 -5.89
N GLY A 154 13.53 1.12 -5.69
CA GLY A 154 12.86 1.83 -6.77
C GLY A 154 11.74 1.03 -7.43
N ASP A 155 10.92 1.71 -8.24
CA ASP A 155 9.67 1.16 -8.76
C ASP A 155 9.89 0.08 -9.81
N LYS A 156 10.97 0.17 -10.60
CA LYS A 156 11.30 -0.85 -11.63
C LYS A 156 11.50 -2.25 -11.07
N ILE A 157 11.99 -2.37 -9.83
CA ILE A 157 12.14 -3.65 -9.14
C ILE A 157 10.92 -3.94 -8.27
N TYR A 158 10.46 -2.94 -7.51
CA TYR A 158 9.37 -3.12 -6.55
C TYR A 158 8.05 -3.52 -7.21
N MET A 159 7.63 -2.81 -8.26
CA MET A 159 6.30 -2.98 -8.84
C MET A 159 6.06 -4.38 -9.44
N PRO A 160 6.99 -4.97 -10.21
CA PRO A 160 6.82 -6.35 -10.68
C PRO A 160 6.65 -7.37 -9.55
N ILE A 161 7.44 -7.24 -8.48
CA ILE A 161 7.37 -8.15 -7.32
C ILE A 161 6.05 -7.97 -6.59
N MET A 162 5.63 -6.72 -6.34
CA MET A 162 4.34 -6.41 -5.71
C MET A 162 3.17 -7.01 -6.50
N LEU A 163 3.18 -6.87 -7.83
CA LEU A 163 2.11 -7.41 -8.68
C LEU A 163 2.04 -8.94 -8.69
N GLN A 164 3.15 -9.64 -8.41
CA GLN A 164 3.19 -11.09 -8.35
C GLN A 164 2.85 -11.61 -6.95
N ALA A 165 3.46 -11.02 -5.92
CA ALA A 165 3.34 -11.47 -4.53
C ALA A 165 2.05 -10.98 -3.86
N CYS A 166 1.68 -9.72 -4.05
CA CYS A 166 0.64 -9.04 -3.28
C CYS A 166 -0.70 -8.93 -4.01
N ARG A 167 -0.79 -9.40 -5.26
CA ARG A 167 -2.04 -9.37 -6.02
C ARG A 167 -2.75 -10.70 -5.87
N ALA A 168 -3.76 -10.73 -4.99
CA ALA A 168 -4.63 -11.89 -4.85
C ALA A 168 -5.61 -12.02 -6.03
N ASP A 169 -6.00 -13.25 -6.36
CA ASP A 169 -7.02 -13.57 -7.37
C ASP A 169 -8.47 -13.36 -6.89
N GLY A 170 -8.65 -13.14 -5.58
CA GLY A 170 -9.94 -12.88 -4.96
C GLY A 170 -10.44 -14.02 -4.06
N GLU A 171 -9.82 -15.20 -4.14
CA GLU A 171 -10.10 -16.29 -3.20
C GLU A 171 -9.54 -15.96 -1.80
N ILE A 172 -10.11 -16.56 -0.77
CA ILE A 172 -9.73 -16.38 0.64
C ILE A 172 -9.35 -17.73 1.22
N ILE A 173 -8.17 -17.79 1.83
CA ILE A 173 -7.64 -18.93 2.57
C ILE A 173 -7.47 -18.51 4.04
N GLU A 174 -7.80 -19.40 4.99
CA GLU A 174 -7.73 -19.16 6.45
C GLU A 174 -6.80 -20.14 7.17
#